data_AF-A0A8T6LSZ7-F1
#
_entry.id   AF-A0A8T6LSZ7-F1
#
_cell.length_a   1.000
_cell.length_b   1.000
_cell.length_c   1.000
_cell.angle_alpha   90.00
_cell.angle_beta   90.00
_cell.angle_gamma   90.00
#
_symmetry.space_group_name_H-M   'P 1'
#
loop_
_entity.id
_entity.type
_entity.pdbx_description
1 polymer ?
#
loop_
_entity_poly.entity_id
_entity_poly.type
_entity_poly.pdbx_seq_one_letter_code
_entity_poly.pdbx_strand_id
1 'polypeptide(L)'
;MNREDGARTGFISRWFGFAGWKAMSVQARVFTQIVYRVFFLLGLAGLLIGHGLIVGDDPGGFTLIAMVGIWFLLFQAMVNFVFIEGSR
;
A
#
# COMPACT_ATOMS: atom_id res chain seq x y z
N MET A 1 34.25 -26.94 0.16
CA MET A 1 34.12 -25.48 0.37
C MET A 1 32.63 -25.19 0.47
N ASN A 2 32.20 -24.63 1.61
CA ASN A 2 30.81 -24.67 2.09
C ASN A 2 29.81 -23.96 1.18
N ARG A 3 28.61 -24.55 1.11
CA ARG A 3 27.36 -23.94 0.62
C ARG A 3 27.08 -22.66 1.41
N GLU A 4 27.11 -21.52 0.74
CA GLU A 4 26.35 -20.33 1.16
C GLU A 4 25.18 -20.15 0.20
N ASP A 5 24.25 -21.10 0.29
CA ASP A 5 22.93 -21.01 -0.32
C ASP A 5 22.13 -19.90 0.38
N GLY A 6 21.51 -19.01 -0.41
CA GLY A 6 20.22 -18.42 -0.04
C GLY A 6 20.21 -17.11 0.75
N ALA A 7 21.25 -16.28 0.70
CA ALA A 7 21.18 -14.94 1.28
C ALA A 7 20.22 -14.04 0.47
N ARG A 8 18.98 -13.96 0.99
CA ARG A 8 18.01 -12.86 0.84
C ARG A 8 17.28 -12.81 -0.51
N THR A 9 16.14 -13.52 -0.59
CA THR A 9 14.96 -12.89 -1.20
C THR A 9 14.73 -11.59 -0.43
N GLY A 10 15.17 -10.48 -1.03
CA GLY A 10 15.44 -9.21 -0.34
C GLY A 10 14.26 -8.75 0.51
N PHE A 11 14.55 -8.20 1.68
CA PHE A 11 13.56 -7.61 2.58
C PHE A 11 12.55 -6.74 1.82
N ILE A 12 13.01 -5.92 0.87
CA ILE A 12 12.19 -5.09 -0.03
C ILE A 12 11.25 -5.93 -0.92
N SER A 13 11.71 -7.06 -1.47
CA SER A 13 10.88 -7.96 -2.28
C SER A 13 9.77 -8.64 -1.48
N ARG A 14 10.05 -9.03 -0.23
CA ARG A 14 9.02 -9.51 0.71
C ARG A 14 8.11 -8.38 1.15
N TRP A 15 8.68 -7.20 1.40
CA TRP A 15 7.95 -6.02 1.86
C TRP A 15 6.93 -5.58 0.82
N PHE A 16 7.29 -5.47 -0.47
CA PHE A 16 6.36 -5.17 -1.56
C PHE A 16 5.47 -6.36 -1.99
N GLY A 17 5.48 -7.47 -1.24
CA GLY A 17 4.51 -8.57 -1.41
C GLY A 17 4.62 -9.37 -2.71
N PHE A 18 5.63 -9.16 -3.56
CA PHE A 18 5.73 -9.76 -4.91
C PHE A 18 5.59 -11.29 -4.94
N ALA A 19 5.91 -11.98 -3.84
CA ALA A 19 5.71 -13.43 -3.71
C ALA A 19 4.24 -13.85 -3.62
N GLY A 20 3.39 -13.09 -2.91
CA GLY A 20 1.96 -13.40 -2.73
C GLY A 20 1.13 -13.17 -4.01
N TRP A 21 1.48 -12.14 -4.79
CA TRP A 21 0.85 -11.85 -6.09
C TRP A 21 1.07 -12.96 -7.13
N LYS A 22 2.18 -13.70 -7.03
CA LYS A 22 2.55 -14.76 -7.97
C LYS A 22 1.80 -16.06 -7.71
N ALA A 23 1.30 -16.25 -6.49
CA ALA A 23 0.51 -17.41 -6.08
C ALA A 23 -1.01 -17.22 -6.29
N MET A 24 -1.47 -15.99 -6.58
CA MET A 24 -2.88 -15.68 -6.79
C MET A 24 -3.35 -16.05 -8.20
N SER A 25 -4.57 -16.57 -8.31
CA SER A 25 -5.24 -16.76 -9.60
C SER A 25 -5.46 -15.40 -10.29
N VAL A 26 -5.55 -15.39 -11.62
CA VAL A 26 -5.76 -14.16 -12.40
C VAL A 26 -7.00 -13.38 -11.93
N GLN A 27 -8.08 -14.10 -11.61
CA GLN A 27 -9.31 -13.51 -11.10
C GLN A 27 -9.11 -12.83 -9.72
N ALA A 28 -8.42 -13.50 -8.80
CA ALA A 28 -8.14 -12.95 -7.48
C ALA A 28 -7.21 -11.73 -7.58
N ARG A 29 -6.21 -11.76 -8.46
CA ARG A 29 -5.31 -10.62 -8.72
C ARG A 29 -6.06 -9.39 -9.21
N VAL A 30 -6.97 -9.55 -10.17
CA VAL A 30 -7.78 -8.45 -10.70
C VAL A 30 -8.71 -7.90 -9.62
N PHE A 31 -9.40 -8.77 -8.89
CA PHE A 31 -10.28 -8.36 -7.78
C PHE A 31 -9.51 -7.54 -6.73
N THR A 32 -8.37 -8.06 -6.28
CA THR A 32 -7.51 -7.40 -5.30
C THR A 32 -7.00 -6.04 -5.79
N GLN A 33 -6.66 -5.89 -7.08
CA GLN A 33 -6.29 -4.59 -7.65
C GLN A 33 -7.44 -3.58 -7.61
N ILE A 34 -8.66 -4.01 -7.94
CA ILE A 34 -9.85 -3.15 -7.89
C ILE A 34 -10.11 -2.70 -6.45
N VAL A 35 -10.13 -3.65 -5.51
CA VAL A 35 -10.28 -3.42 -4.08
C VAL A 35 -9.24 -2.39 -3.61
N TYR A 36 -7.96 -2.57 -3.95
CA TYR A 36 -6.92 -1.62 -3.55
C TYR A 36 -7.16 -0.20 -4.07
N ARG A 37 -7.56 -0.05 -5.34
CA ARG A 37 -7.82 1.27 -5.91
C ARG A 37 -9.00 1.96 -5.21
N VAL A 38 -10.08 1.21 -4.96
CA VAL A 38 -11.27 1.75 -4.28
C VAL A 38 -10.93 2.20 -2.87
N PHE A 39 -10.28 1.35 -2.06
CA PHE A 39 -9.92 1.72 -0.68
C PHE A 39 -8.91 2.85 -0.60
N PHE A 40 -7.95 2.91 -1.53
CA PHE A 40 -7.02 4.02 -1.61
C PHE A 40 -7.75 5.36 -1.83
N LEU A 41 -8.67 5.39 -2.80
CA LEU A 41 -9.45 6.59 -3.12
C LEU A 41 -10.40 6.97 -1.99
N LEU A 42 -11.06 6.01 -1.35
CA LEU A 42 -11.94 6.26 -0.21
C LEU A 42 -11.19 6.84 0.98
N GLY A 43 -10.01 6.29 1.32
CA GLY A 43 -9.20 6.83 2.40
C GLY A 43 -8.62 8.21 2.09
N LEU A 44 -8.23 8.46 0.85
CA LEU A 44 -7.79 9.79 0.42
C LEU A 44 -8.94 10.80 0.51
N ALA A 45 -10.14 10.45 0.04
CA ALA A 45 -11.33 11.29 0.16
C ALA A 45 -11.64 11.59 1.64
N GLY A 46 -11.56 10.59 2.52
CA GLY A 46 -11.73 10.77 3.95
C GLY A 46 -10.70 11.73 4.56
N LEU A 47 -9.44 11.66 4.13
CA LEU A 47 -8.38 12.59 4.53
C LEU A 47 -8.67 14.03 4.09
N LEU A 48 -9.13 14.22 2.87
CA LEU A 48 -9.47 15.56 2.33
C LEU A 48 -10.66 16.16 3.07
N ILE A 49 -11.73 15.38 3.26
CA ILE A 49 -12.89 15.80 4.04
C ILE A 49 -12.47 16.13 5.48
N GLY A 50 -11.69 15.26 6.12
CA GLY A 50 -11.19 15.47 7.48
C GLY A 50 -10.34 16.72 7.62
N HIS A 51 -9.48 17.01 6.63
CA HIS A 51 -8.73 18.26 6.59
C HIS A 51 -9.66 19.47 6.53
N GLY A 52 -10.63 19.47 5.61
CA GLY A 52 -11.60 20.56 5.48
C GLY A 52 -12.43 20.78 6.76
N LEU A 53 -12.78 19.71 7.48
CA LEU A 53 -13.52 19.81 8.74
C LEU A 53 -12.68 20.38 9.90
N ILE A 54 -11.38 20.08 9.94
CA ILE A 54 -10.48 20.51 11.03
C ILE A 54 -9.94 21.92 10.77
N VAL A 55 -9.49 22.18 9.54
CA VAL A 55 -8.81 23.41 9.15
C VAL A 55 -9.80 24.47 8.67
N GLY A 56 -10.97 24.07 8.17
CA GLY A 56 -12.01 24.98 7.69
C GLY A 56 -11.76 25.57 6.30
N ASP A 57 -10.70 25.11 5.61
CA ASP A 57 -10.32 25.57 4.28
C ASP A 57 -9.77 24.39 3.43
N ASP A 58 -9.77 24.57 2.12
CA ASP A 58 -9.26 23.59 1.18
C ASP A 58 -7.73 23.49 1.28
N PRO A 59 -7.16 22.27 1.17
CA PRO A 59 -5.71 22.10 1.23
C PRO A 59 -5.05 22.79 0.03
N GLY A 60 -4.18 23.76 0.32
CA GLY A 60 -3.31 24.35 -0.70
C GLY A 60 -2.44 23.30 -1.40
N GLY A 61 -1.89 23.64 -2.57
CA GLY A 61 -1.21 22.66 -3.44
C GLY A 61 -0.07 21.88 -2.75
N PHE A 62 0.73 22.53 -1.91
CA PHE A 62 1.79 21.85 -1.15
C PHE A 62 1.21 20.86 -0.13
N THR A 63 0.19 21.28 0.63
CA THR A 63 -0.48 20.44 1.63
C THR A 63 -1.13 19.24 0.97
N LEU A 64 -1.79 19.43 -0.18
CA LEU A 64 -2.41 18.36 -0.94
C LEU A 64 -1.36 17.33 -1.42
N ILE A 65 -0.24 17.79 -1.97
CA ILE A 65 0.86 16.91 -2.40
C ILE A 65 1.41 16.12 -1.21
N ALA A 66 1.63 16.77 -0.07
CA ALA A 66 2.10 16.11 1.15
C ALA A 66 1.10 15.08 1.66
N MET A 67 -0.20 15.41 1.70
CA MET A 67 -1.26 14.49 2.11
C MET A 67 -1.33 13.25 1.21
N VAL A 68 -1.31 13.45 -0.12
CA VAL A 68 -1.30 12.34 -1.10
C VAL A 68 -0.04 11.49 -0.93
N GLY A 69 1.12 12.11 -0.78
CA GLY A 69 2.40 11.40 -0.61
C GLY A 69 2.45 10.57 0.67
N ILE A 70 2.07 11.16 1.80
CA ILE A 70 2.03 10.48 3.10
C ILE A 70 0.99 9.35 3.07
N TRP A 71 -0.21 9.63 2.55
CA TRP A 71 -1.27 8.63 2.45
C TRP A 71 -0.85 7.45 1.56
N PHE A 72 -0.21 7.73 0.43
CA PHE A 72 0.35 6.68 -0.44
C PHE A 72 1.33 5.79 0.32
N LEU A 73 2.30 6.35 1.04
CA LEU A 73 3.27 5.56 1.78
C LEU A 73 2.63 4.72 2.89
N LEU A 74 1.70 5.30 3.64
CA LEU A 74 0.94 4.58 4.67
C LEU A 74 0.12 3.45 4.08
N PHE A 75 -0.60 3.72 2.99
CA PHE A 75 -1.41 2.71 2.31
C PHE A 75 -0.55 1.57 1.78
N GLN A 76 0.58 1.86 1.13
CA GLN A 76 1.53 0.83 0.70
C GLN A 76 2.01 -0.02 1.89
N ALA A 77 2.35 0.60 3.01
CA ALA A 77 2.78 -0.12 4.22
C ALA A 77 1.68 -1.03 4.79
N MET A 78 0.42 -0.56 4.87
CA MET A 78 -0.72 -1.36 5.33
C MET A 78 -0.97 -2.57 4.43
N VAL A 79 -1.03 -2.34 3.12
CA VAL A 79 -1.25 -3.39 2.12
C VAL A 79 -0.15 -4.45 2.19
N ASN A 80 1.10 -3.99 2.28
CA ASN A 80 2.25 -4.86 2.44
C ASN A 80 2.17 -5.70 3.72
N PHE A 81 1.74 -5.13 4.84
CA PHE A 81 1.54 -5.87 6.08
C PHE A 81 0.50 -6.99 5.94
N VAL A 82 -0.67 -6.70 5.35
CA VAL A 82 -1.72 -7.71 5.11
C VAL A 82 -1.20 -8.88 4.28
N PHE A 83 -0.37 -8.62 3.27
CA PHE A 83 0.19 -9.68 2.42
C PHE A 83 1.32 -10.47 3.09
N ILE A 84 2.13 -9.84 3.94
CA ILE A 84 3.21 -10.53 4.65
C ILE A 84 2.62 -11.46 5.71
N GLU A 85 1.69 -10.97 6.53
CA GLU A 85 1.11 -11.74 7.62
C GLU A 85 0.13 -12.82 7.12
N GLY A 86 -0.60 -12.56 6.03
CA GLY A 86 -1.47 -13.55 5.38
C GLY A 86 -0.72 -14.64 4.59
N SER A 87 0.60 -14.58 4.50
CA SER A 87 1.44 -15.58 3.80
C SER A 87 2.10 -16.62 4.72
N ARG A 88 1.87 -16.51 6.03
CA ARG A 88 2.23 -17.50 7.05
C ARG A 88 1.04 -18.37 7.41
#